data_AF-G9L5H9-F1
#
_entry.id   AF-G9L5H9-F1
#
_cell.length_a   1.000
_cell.length_b   1.000
_cell.length_c   1.000
_cell.angle_alpha   90.00
_cell.angle_beta   90.00
_cell.angle_gamma   90.00
#
_symmetry.space_group_name_H-M   'P 1'
#
loop_
_entity.id
_entity.type
_entity.pdbx_description
1 polymer ?
#
loop_
_entity_poly.entity_id
_entity_poly.type
_entity_poly.pdbx_seq_one_letter_code
_entity_poly.pdbx_strand_id
1 'polypeptide(L)'
;EVHPSSTDYNLMWTGSHLKPFLLRTLSEAQKVNHFPRSYELTRKDRLYKNIIRMQHTHGFKAFHILPQTFLLPAEYAEFCNSYSKDR
;
A
#
# COMPACT_ATOMS: atom_id res chain seq x y z
N GLU A 1 19.37 -23.30 -6.90
CA GLU A 1 19.25 -22.07 -6.07
C GLU A 1 20.63 -21.47 -5.92
N VAL A 2 20.74 -20.14 -5.95
CA VAL A 2 22.02 -19.44 -5.77
C VAL A 2 22.28 -19.24 -4.28
N HIS A 3 23.54 -19.18 -3.85
CA HIS A 3 23.88 -18.89 -2.46
C HIS A 3 23.20 -17.58 -1.99
N PRO A 4 22.64 -17.49 -0.77
CA PRO A 4 21.87 -16.32 -0.32
C PRO A 4 22.63 -14.98 -0.31
N SER A 5 23.96 -15.03 -0.24
CA SER A 5 24.84 -13.86 -0.32
C SER A 5 25.34 -13.55 -1.73
N SER A 6 24.98 -14.38 -2.72
CA SER A 6 25.37 -14.15 -4.11
C SER A 6 24.58 -12.98 -4.67
N THR A 7 25.29 -12.08 -5.36
CA THR A 7 24.69 -11.02 -6.15
C THR A 7 24.46 -11.44 -7.61
N ASP A 8 24.92 -12.62 -8.00
CA ASP A 8 24.77 -13.18 -9.34
C ASP A 8 23.44 -13.95 -9.45
N TYR A 9 22.38 -13.23 -9.82
CA TYR A 9 21.06 -13.77 -10.07
C TYR A 9 20.31 -12.88 -11.08
N ASN A 10 19.32 -13.44 -11.76
CA ASN A 10 18.41 -12.67 -12.62
C ASN A 10 17.07 -12.36 -11.95
N LEU A 11 16.61 -13.20 -11.01
CA LEU A 11 15.33 -13.03 -10.32
C LEU A 11 15.48 -13.14 -8.81
N MET A 12 15.01 -12.10 -8.11
CA MET A 12 14.82 -12.11 -6.66
C MET A 12 13.32 -12.27 -6.37
N TRP A 13 12.95 -13.35 -5.71
CA TRP A 13 11.56 -13.61 -5.31
C TRP A 13 11.42 -13.50 -3.79
N THR A 14 10.61 -12.56 -3.30
CA THR A 14 10.40 -12.35 -1.86
C THR A 14 8.93 -12.39 -1.49
N GLY A 15 8.64 -12.84 -0.27
CA GLY A 15 7.30 -12.80 0.33
C GLY A 15 6.92 -11.44 0.91
N SER A 16 7.89 -10.54 1.11
CA SER A 16 7.69 -9.22 1.70
C SER A 16 8.30 -8.11 0.85
N HIS A 17 7.79 -6.89 1.03
CA HIS A 17 8.31 -5.71 0.35
C HIS A 17 9.76 -5.44 0.73
N LEU A 18 10.58 -5.18 -0.30
CA LEU A 18 11.97 -4.79 -0.13
C LEU A 18 12.10 -3.35 0.33
N LYS A 19 13.17 -3.06 1.09
CA LYS A 19 13.53 -1.69 1.43
C LYS A 19 13.94 -0.93 0.15
N PRO A 20 13.58 0.36 0.00
CA PRO A 20 13.89 1.14 -1.19
C PRO A 20 15.38 1.17 -1.56
N PHE A 21 16.28 1.14 -0.58
CA PHE A 21 17.72 1.10 -0.83
C PHE A 21 18.14 -0.16 -1.60
N LEU A 22 17.60 -1.33 -1.25
CA LEU A 22 17.92 -2.59 -1.92
C LEU A 22 17.40 -2.62 -3.38
N LEU A 23 16.25 -2.00 -3.63
CA LEU A 23 15.74 -1.88 -5.00
C LEU A 23 16.65 -1.01 -5.89
N ARG A 24 17.35 -0.03 -5.30
CA ARG A 24 18.30 0.84 -6.01
C ARG A 24 19.63 0.17 -6.33
N THR A 25 19.97 -0.93 -5.65
CA THR A 25 21.21 -1.67 -5.90
C THR A 25 21.07 -2.72 -6.99
N LEU A 26 19.86 -2.97 -7.50
CA LEU A 26 19.62 -3.93 -8.56
C LEU A 26 20.18 -3.43 -9.89
N SER A 27 20.79 -4.33 -10.66
CA SER A 27 21.17 -4.05 -12.04
C SER A 27 19.95 -4.09 -12.97
N GLU A 28 20.10 -3.58 -14.20
CA GLU A 28 18.99 -3.57 -15.19
C GLU A 28 18.50 -4.97 -15.58
N ALA A 29 19.39 -5.96 -15.53
CA ALA A 29 19.11 -7.36 -15.81
C ALA A 29 18.43 -8.08 -14.63
N GLN A 30 18.54 -7.55 -13.41
CA GLN A 30 17.92 -8.11 -12.22
C GLN A 30 16.44 -7.72 -12.13
N LYS A 31 15.58 -8.71 -11.88
CA LYS A 31 14.14 -8.55 -11.71
C LYS A 31 13.74 -8.94 -10.29
N VAL A 32 12.67 -8.29 -9.81
CA VAL A 32 12.05 -8.58 -8.52
C VAL A 32 10.53 -8.61 -8.68
N ASN A 33 9.86 -9.45 -7.88
CA ASN A 33 8.40 -9.60 -7.91
C ASN A 33 7.62 -8.48 -7.17
N HIS A 34 8.27 -7.36 -6.83
CA HIS A 34 7.65 -6.25 -6.08
C HIS A 34 7.93 -4.91 -6.75
N PHE A 35 6.88 -4.17 -7.08
CA PHE A 35 7.00 -2.77 -7.46
C PHE A 35 7.33 -1.89 -6.23
N PRO A 36 8.20 -0.88 -6.37
CA PRO A 36 8.40 0.12 -5.33
C PRO A 36 7.06 0.79 -4.95
N ARG A 37 6.79 0.89 -3.65
CA ARG A 37 5.60 1.57 -3.09
C ARG A 37 4.24 0.98 -3.51
N SER A 38 4.18 -0.27 -3.98
CA SER A 38 2.90 -0.96 -4.19
C SER A 38 2.03 -1.05 -2.92
N TYR A 39 2.65 -0.91 -1.74
CA TYR A 39 1.95 -0.79 -0.45
C TYR A 39 0.98 0.41 -0.36
N GLU A 40 1.07 1.40 -1.24
CA GLU A 40 0.10 2.49 -1.31
C GLU A 40 -1.31 1.99 -1.69
N LEU A 41 -1.39 0.84 -2.37
CA LEU A 41 -2.66 0.17 -2.71
C LEU A 41 -2.90 -1.10 -1.88
N THR A 42 -1.86 -1.80 -1.44
CA THR A 42 -2.04 -3.09 -0.74
C THR A 42 -2.16 -2.97 0.78
N ARG A 43 -1.71 -1.86 1.39
CA ARG A 43 -1.99 -1.59 2.80
C ARG A 43 -3.33 -0.87 2.94
N LYS A 44 -4.23 -1.40 3.78
CA LYS A 44 -5.58 -0.87 3.97
C LYS A 44 -5.61 0.60 4.37
N ASP A 45 -4.72 1.02 5.26
CA ASP A 45 -4.62 2.41 5.72
C ASP A 45 -4.22 3.37 4.59
N ARG A 46 -3.28 2.95 3.74
CA ARG A 46 -2.83 3.72 2.57
C ARG A 46 -3.86 3.74 1.45
N LEU A 47 -4.46 2.60 1.16
CA LEU A 47 -5.53 2.46 0.19
C LEU A 47 -6.68 3.42 0.51
N TYR A 48 -7.14 3.42 1.77
CA TYR A 48 -8.20 4.33 2.21
C TYR A 48 -7.83 5.80 1.99
N LYS A 49 -6.65 6.26 2.45
CA LYS A 49 -6.19 7.64 2.22
C LYS A 49 -6.12 8.01 0.74
N ASN A 50 -5.62 7.10 -0.10
CA ASN A 50 -5.50 7.32 -1.53
C ASN A 50 -6.88 7.41 -2.20
N ILE A 51 -7.85 6.58 -1.80
CA ILE A 51 -9.23 6.68 -2.30
C ILE A 51 -9.89 7.99 -1.87
N ILE A 52 -9.75 8.42 -0.62
CA ILE A 52 -10.25 9.73 -0.16
C ILE A 52 -9.65 10.86 -1.00
N ARG A 53 -8.34 10.85 -1.25
CA ARG A 53 -7.69 11.83 -2.12
C ARG A 53 -8.27 11.81 -3.54
N MET A 54 -8.55 10.64 -4.10
CA MET A 54 -9.14 10.51 -5.43
C MET A 54 -10.60 10.97 -5.45
N GLN A 55 -11.38 10.74 -4.40
CA GLN A 55 -12.74 11.29 -4.25
C GLN A 55 -12.72 12.83 -4.23
N HIS A 56 -11.75 13.45 -3.56
CA HIS A 56 -11.58 14.91 -3.57
C HIS A 56 -11.17 15.44 -4.96
N THR A 57 -10.32 14.70 -5.68
CA THR A 57 -9.76 15.17 -6.95
C THR A 57 -10.71 14.93 -8.14
N HIS A 58 -11.44 13.82 -8.14
CA HIS A 58 -12.24 13.35 -9.28
C HIS A 58 -13.74 13.23 -8.95
N GLY A 59 -14.14 13.64 -7.75
CA GLY A 59 -15.51 13.57 -7.27
C GLY A 59 -15.84 12.28 -6.55
N PHE A 60 -16.67 12.39 -5.52
CA PHE A 60 -17.05 11.28 -4.64
C PHE A 60 -17.62 10.10 -5.42
N LYS A 61 -18.58 10.33 -6.32
CA LYS A 61 -19.26 9.26 -7.08
C LYS A 61 -18.30 8.41 -7.93
N ALA A 62 -17.23 8.99 -8.46
CA ALA A 62 -16.25 8.27 -9.29
C ALA A 62 -15.36 7.31 -8.46
N PHE A 63 -15.18 7.60 -7.18
CA PHE A 63 -14.32 6.83 -6.26
C PHE A 63 -15.09 6.33 -5.02
N HIS A 64 -16.41 6.21 -5.09
CA HIS A 64 -17.24 5.63 -4.03
C HIS A 64 -17.26 4.10 -4.13
N ILE A 65 -16.07 3.51 -4.03
CA ILE A 65 -15.82 2.08 -4.24
C ILE A 65 -15.38 1.34 -2.97
N LEU A 66 -15.25 2.07 -1.86
CA LEU A 66 -14.90 1.51 -0.55
C LEU A 66 -16.07 1.74 0.42
N PRO A 67 -16.29 0.82 1.37
CA PRO A 67 -17.18 1.08 2.49
C PRO A 67 -16.59 2.17 3.40
N GLN A 68 -17.45 2.77 4.22
CA GLN A 68 -17.02 3.69 5.27
C GLN A 68 -15.93 3.05 6.14
N THR A 69 -14.82 3.75 6.31
CA THR A 69 -13.61 3.24 6.95
C THR A 69 -13.04 4.33 7.84
N PHE A 70 -12.40 3.95 8.95
CA PHE A 70 -11.76 4.87 9.88
C PHE A 70 -10.34 4.41 10.23
N LEU A 71 -9.41 5.35 10.32
CA LEU A 71 -8.02 5.13 10.69
C LEU A 71 -7.81 5.41 12.16
N LEU A 72 -7.77 4.36 12.95
CA LEU A 72 -7.51 4.46 14.38
C LEU A 72 -6.00 4.53 14.68
N PRO A 73 -5.59 5.30 15.70
CA PRO A 73 -6.41 6.06 16.64
C PRO A 73 -6.82 7.45 16.15
N ALA A 74 -6.36 7.89 14.98
CA ALA A 74 -6.50 9.27 14.52
C ALA A 74 -7.96 9.71 14.31
N GLU A 75 -8.81 8.81 13.84
CA GLU A 75 -10.22 9.08 13.49
C GLU A 75 -11.19 8.41 14.49
N TYR A 76 -10.77 8.28 15.76
CA TYR A 76 -11.56 7.59 16.79
C TYR A 76 -12.85 8.32 17.14
N ALA A 77 -12.82 9.66 17.21
CA ALA A 77 -14.01 10.45 17.52
C ALA A 77 -15.07 10.32 16.41
N GLU A 78 -14.64 10.37 15.15
CA GLU A 78 -15.48 10.18 13.96
C GLU A 78 -16.09 8.78 13.94
N PHE A 79 -15.30 7.76 14.27
CA PHE A 79 -15.78 6.39 14.41
C PHE A 79 -16.90 6.29 15.47
N CYS A 80 -16.70 6.82 16.67
CA CYS A 80 -17.71 6.82 17.74
C CYS A 80 -18.98 7.59 17.33
N ASN A 81 -18.81 8.74 16.67
CA ASN A 81 -19.93 9.54 16.18
C ASN A 81 -20.73 8.82 15.09
N SER A 82 -20.07 8.11 14.18
CA SER A 82 -20.75 7.31 13.15
C SER A 82 -21.50 6.14 13.77
N TYR A 83 -20.83 5.38 14.64
CA TYR A 83 -21.42 4.22 15.31
C TYR A 83 -22.65 4.58 16.16
N SER A 84 -22.65 5.76 16.80
CA SER A 84 -23.78 6.23 17.60
C SER A 84 -24.98 6.66 16.76
N LYS A 85 -24.78 7.03 15.49
CA LYS A 85 -25.87 7.41 14.56
C LYS A 85 -26.50 6.20 13.87
N ASP A 86 -25.76 5.09 13.78
CA ASP A 86 -26.23 3.84 13.18
C ASP A 86 -27.06 2.99 14.17
N ARG A 87 -27.08 3.36 15.46
CA ARG A 87 -27.96 2.78 16.50
C ARG A 87 -29.19 3.66 16.72
#